data_AF-A0A3M1QK23-F1
#
_entry.id   AF-A0A3M1QK23-F1
#
_cell.length_a   1.000
_cell.length_b   1.000
_cell.length_c   1.000
_cell.angle_alpha   90.00
_cell.angle_beta   90.00
_cell.angle_gamma   90.00
#
_symmetry.space_group_name_H-M   'P 1'
#
loop_
_entity.id
_entity.type
_entity.pdbx_description
1 polymer ?
#
loop_
_entity_poly.entity_id
_entity_poly.type
_entity_poly.pdbx_seq_one_letter_code
_entity_poly.pdbx_strand_id
1 'polypeptide(L)'
;AAQAQAGHFEGARETASRITSDWRRADALAELAAALAQAGYVVQAFETFGPRLPNEFVEHVAAWGESFDAVENGLSLRVLRECLRVIGWVYPDWREIGERL
;
A
#
# COMPACT_ATOMS: atom_id res chain seq x y z
N ALA A 1 -1.24 -15.91 18.20
CA ALA A 1 -1.83 -15.63 16.89
C ALA A 1 -0.94 -14.73 16.03
N ALA A 2 -0.56 -13.52 16.51
CA ALA A 2 0.26 -12.56 15.74
C ALA A 2 1.57 -13.12 15.16
N GLN A 3 2.35 -13.87 15.95
CA GLN A 3 3.61 -14.49 15.51
C GLN A 3 3.40 -15.53 14.38
N ALA A 4 2.33 -16.32 14.44
CA ALA A 4 2.01 -17.29 13.39
C ALA A 4 1.59 -16.59 12.08
N GLN A 5 0.83 -15.49 12.20
CA GLN A 5 0.45 -14.67 11.04
C GLN A 5 1.68 -14.02 10.38
N ALA A 6 2.60 -13.48 11.17
CA ALA A 6 3.85 -12.89 10.68
C ALA A 6 4.72 -13.90 9.91
N GLY A 7 4.86 -15.13 10.42
CA GLY A 7 5.59 -16.20 9.74
C GLY A 7 4.97 -16.63 8.40
N HIS A 8 3.64 -16.61 8.28
CA HIS A 8 2.96 -16.89 7.00
C HIS A 8 3.21 -15.80 5.95
N PHE A 9 3.26 -14.53 6.37
CA PHE A 9 3.51 -13.42 5.44
C PHE A 9 4.95 -13.42 4.90
N GLU A 10 5.93 -13.81 5.71
CA GLU A 10 7.32 -13.92 5.27
C GLU A 10 7.48 -15.01 4.17
N GLY A 11 6.87 -16.18 4.36
CA GLY A 11 6.83 -17.23 3.34
C GLY A 11 6.09 -16.80 2.06
N ALA A 12 4.99 -16.04 2.20
CA ALA A 12 4.28 -15.46 1.07
C ALA A 12 5.14 -14.45 0.31
N ARG A 13 5.90 -13.59 1.03
CA ARG A 13 6.83 -12.61 0.43
C ARG A 13 7.93 -13.29 -0.36
N GLU A 14 8.52 -14.34 0.21
CA GLU A 14 9.58 -15.12 -0.47
C GLU A 14 9.04 -15.79 -1.74
N THR A 15 7.83 -16.36 -1.66
CA THR A 15 7.16 -16.99 -2.81
C THR A 15 6.85 -15.96 -3.91
N ALA A 16 6.26 -14.82 -3.56
CA ALA A 16 5.99 -13.74 -4.50
C ALA A 16 7.28 -13.23 -5.16
N SER A 17 8.35 -13.05 -4.37
CA SER A 17 9.65 -12.55 -4.86
C SER A 17 10.32 -13.49 -5.86
N ARG A 18 10.05 -14.79 -5.80
CA ARG A 18 10.57 -15.81 -6.73
C ARG A 18 9.86 -15.82 -8.09
N ILE A 19 8.75 -15.10 -8.25
CA ILE A 19 8.02 -15.06 -9.51
C ILE A 19 8.89 -14.37 -10.59
N THR A 20 9.19 -15.10 -11.66
CA THR A 20 10.08 -14.62 -12.74
C THR A 20 9.45 -13.52 -13.57
N SER A 21 8.16 -13.63 -13.89
CA SER A 21 7.44 -12.57 -14.60
C SER A 21 7.32 -11.36 -13.68
N ASP A 22 7.92 -10.25 -14.08
CA ASP A 22 7.86 -9.02 -13.30
C ASP A 22 6.43 -8.64 -12.99
N TRP A 23 5.54 -8.62 -14.01
CA TRP A 23 4.13 -8.29 -13.84
C TRP A 23 3.47 -9.09 -12.73
N ARG A 24 3.56 -10.42 -12.82
CA ARG A 24 3.00 -11.33 -11.82
C ARG A 24 3.65 -11.21 -10.45
N ARG A 25 4.95 -10.87 -10.38
CA ARG A 25 5.64 -10.65 -9.11
C ARG A 25 5.09 -9.43 -8.38
N ALA A 26 4.88 -8.32 -9.09
CA ALA A 26 4.32 -7.13 -8.47
C ALA A 26 2.86 -7.33 -8.04
N ASP A 27 2.04 -8.01 -8.85
CA ASP A 27 0.65 -8.31 -8.49
C ASP A 27 0.61 -9.14 -7.19
N ALA A 28 1.44 -10.19 -7.10
CA ALA A 28 1.52 -11.01 -5.89
C ALA A 28 2.01 -10.24 -4.65
N LEU A 29 2.96 -9.31 -4.84
CA LEU A 29 3.44 -8.46 -3.75
C LEU A 29 2.38 -7.42 -3.33
N ALA A 30 1.59 -6.90 -4.28
CA ALA A 30 0.49 -6.00 -4.01
C ALA A 30 -0.64 -6.69 -3.23
N GLU A 31 -1.00 -7.92 -3.62
CA GLU A 31 -1.96 -8.75 -2.88
C GLU A 31 -1.48 -9.04 -1.44
N LEU A 32 -0.20 -9.38 -1.28
CA LEU A 32 0.39 -9.59 0.04
C LEU A 32 0.36 -8.32 0.89
N ALA A 33 0.70 -7.16 0.30
CA ALA A 33 0.64 -5.88 0.98
C ALA A 33 -0.79 -5.55 1.42
N ALA A 34 -1.79 -5.83 0.59
CA ALA A 34 -3.20 -5.65 0.95
C ALA A 34 -3.63 -6.55 2.11
N ALA A 35 -3.21 -7.82 2.11
CA ALA A 35 -3.48 -8.74 3.21
C ALA A 35 -2.81 -8.31 4.53
N LEU A 36 -1.56 -7.81 4.46
CA LEU A 36 -0.85 -7.22 5.60
C LEU A 36 -1.60 -6.00 6.16
N ALA A 37 -2.03 -5.08 5.30
CA ALA A 37 -2.78 -3.90 5.70
C ALA A 37 -4.11 -4.27 6.37
N GLN A 38 -4.89 -5.20 5.79
CA GLN A 38 -6.13 -5.69 6.38
C GLN A 38 -5.93 -6.34 7.75
N ALA A 39 -4.78 -6.97 7.97
CA ALA A 39 -4.41 -7.55 9.26
C ALA A 39 -3.81 -6.52 10.25
N GLY A 40 -3.77 -5.24 9.90
CA GLY A 40 -3.25 -4.14 10.74
C GLY A 40 -1.74 -3.95 10.67
N TYR A 41 -1.02 -4.72 9.84
CA TYR A 41 0.43 -4.62 9.64
C TYR A 41 0.78 -3.59 8.57
N VAL A 42 0.34 -2.34 8.79
CA VAL A 42 0.39 -1.26 7.81
C VAL A 42 1.81 -0.91 7.37
N VAL A 43 2.79 -0.93 8.29
CA VAL A 43 4.20 -0.65 7.95
C VAL A 43 4.76 -1.74 7.06
N GLN A 44 4.54 -3.02 7.41
CA GLN A 44 5.00 -4.14 6.58
C GLN A 44 4.29 -4.22 5.24
N ALA A 45 3.03 -3.78 5.15
CA ALA A 45 2.32 -3.64 3.89
C ALA A 45 3.09 -2.72 2.95
N PHE A 46 3.50 -1.53 3.40
CA PHE A 46 4.30 -0.60 2.60
C PHE A 46 5.67 -1.13 2.22
N GLU A 47 6.39 -1.81 3.13
CA GLU A 47 7.69 -2.41 2.81
C GLU A 47 7.61 -3.55 1.78
N THR A 48 6.42 -4.15 1.65
CA THR A 48 6.12 -5.17 0.66
C THR A 48 5.62 -4.55 -0.65
N PHE A 49 5.05 -3.36 -0.57
CA PHE A 49 4.41 -2.69 -1.67
C PHE A 49 5.45 -2.18 -2.68
N GLY A 50 5.40 -2.71 -3.90
CA GLY A 50 6.27 -2.33 -5.02
C GLY A 50 5.47 -1.84 -6.23
N PRO A 51 4.72 -0.73 -6.11
CA PRO A 51 3.90 -0.22 -7.20
C PRO A 51 4.76 0.30 -8.35
N ARG A 52 4.28 0.10 -9.58
CA ARG A 52 4.96 0.55 -10.79
C ARG A 52 4.57 1.96 -11.19
N LEU A 53 3.32 2.30 -10.91
CA LEU A 53 2.72 3.55 -11.32
C LEU A 53 2.23 4.35 -10.10
N PRO A 54 2.37 5.68 -10.13
CA PRO A 54 1.84 6.54 -9.07
C PRO A 54 0.35 6.35 -8.80
N ASN A 55 -0.46 6.08 -9.84
CA ASN A 55 -1.89 5.83 -9.69
C ASN A 55 -2.19 4.55 -8.89
N GLU A 56 -1.47 3.46 -9.18
CA GLU A 56 -1.60 2.20 -8.44
C GLU A 56 -1.29 2.43 -6.96
N PHE A 57 -0.31 3.28 -6.65
CA PHE A 57 0.02 3.63 -5.27
C PHE A 57 -1.14 4.36 -4.58
N VAL A 58 -1.78 5.34 -5.22
CA VAL A 58 -2.94 6.05 -4.64
C VAL A 58 -4.13 5.12 -4.42
N GLU A 59 -4.43 4.25 -5.38
CA GLU A 59 -5.53 3.30 -5.28
C GLU A 59 -5.38 2.35 -4.08
N HIS A 60 -4.17 1.81 -3.87
CA HIS A 60 -3.90 0.91 -2.76
C HIS A 60 -3.92 1.65 -1.41
N VAL A 61 -3.33 2.84 -1.33
CA VAL A 61 -3.38 3.67 -0.11
C VAL A 61 -4.83 4.02 0.24
N ALA A 62 -5.66 4.34 -0.76
CA ALA A 62 -7.09 4.61 -0.55
C ALA A 62 -7.83 3.36 -0.06
N ALA A 63 -7.55 2.19 -0.66
CA ALA A 63 -8.16 0.92 -0.29
C ALA A 63 -7.81 0.49 1.15
N TRP A 64 -6.65 0.90 1.69
CA TRP A 64 -6.24 0.60 3.06
C TRP A 64 -6.70 1.64 4.09
N GLY A 65 -7.63 2.54 3.72
CA GLY A 65 -8.09 3.64 4.58
C GLY A 65 -8.53 3.21 5.97
N GLU A 66 -9.34 2.14 6.07
CA GLU A 66 -9.79 1.60 7.36
C GLU A 66 -8.62 1.11 8.23
N SER A 67 -7.64 0.44 7.63
CA SER A 67 -6.43 -0.03 8.33
C SER A 67 -5.58 1.13 8.86
N PHE A 68 -5.47 2.22 8.11
CA PHE A 68 -4.79 3.43 8.57
C PHE A 68 -5.52 4.06 9.75
N ASP A 69 -6.83 4.20 9.66
CA ASP A 69 -7.62 4.84 10.70
C ASP A 69 -7.74 4.00 11.97
N ALA A 70 -7.55 2.68 11.86
CA ALA A 70 -7.38 1.78 13.00
C ALA A 70 -6.06 2.02 13.77
N VAL A 71 -5.01 2.54 13.10
CA VAL A 71 -3.75 2.92 13.75
C VAL A 71 -3.87 4.29 14.41
N GLU A 72 -4.36 5.28 13.66
CA GLU A 72 -4.62 6.62 14.17
C GLU A 72 -5.77 7.24 13.38
N ASN A 73 -6.78 7.76 14.08
CA ASN A 73 -7.95 8.34 13.44
C ASN A 73 -7.56 9.48 12.47
N GLY A 74 -7.99 9.39 11.20
CA GLY A 74 -7.67 10.37 10.17
C GLY A 74 -6.27 10.23 9.58
N LEU A 75 -5.55 9.14 9.87
CA LEU A 75 -4.29 8.81 9.21
C LEU A 75 -4.49 8.53 7.72
N SER A 76 -5.59 7.89 7.34
CA SER A 76 -5.89 7.58 5.93
C SER A 76 -5.85 8.84 5.05
N LEU A 77 -6.54 9.90 5.48
CA LEU A 77 -6.60 11.19 4.81
C LEU A 77 -5.25 11.91 4.78
N ARG A 78 -4.47 11.86 5.88
CA ARG A 78 -3.13 12.47 5.91
C ARG A 78 -2.18 11.77 4.93
N VAL A 79 -2.17 10.44 4.92
CA VAL A 79 -1.34 9.66 4.00
C VAL A 79 -1.78 9.94 2.55
N LEU A 80 -3.08 9.88 2.25
CA LEU A 80 -3.60 10.20 0.92
C LEU A 80 -3.23 11.62 0.46
N ARG A 81 -3.36 12.63 1.35
CA ARG A 81 -3.01 14.02 1.02
C ARG A 81 -1.52 14.15 0.68
N GLU A 82 -0.63 13.54 1.45
CA GLU A 82 0.80 13.57 1.14
C GLU A 82 1.13 12.81 -0.14
N CYS A 83 0.47 11.68 -0.40
CA CYS A 83 0.62 10.95 -1.67
C CYS A 83 0.23 11.84 -2.86
N LEU A 84 -0.95 12.46 -2.80
CA LEU A 84 -1.46 13.35 -3.84
C LEU A 84 -0.60 14.60 -4.00
N ARG A 85 -0.01 15.13 -2.93
CA ARG A 85 0.92 16.26 -2.98
C ARG A 85 2.16 15.93 -3.79
N VAL A 86 2.78 14.77 -3.53
CA VAL A 86 3.99 14.32 -4.22
C VAL A 86 3.69 13.97 -5.68
N ILE A 87 2.61 13.22 -5.93
CA ILE A 87 2.19 12.84 -7.29
C ILE A 87 1.78 14.09 -8.09
N GLY A 88 1.20 15.07 -7.41
CA GLY A 88 0.88 16.38 -7.95
C GLY A 88 2.08 17.18 -8.46
N TRP A 89 3.32 16.78 -8.19
CA TRP A 89 4.51 17.37 -8.83
C TRP A 89 4.72 16.85 -10.26
N VAL A 90 4.27 15.63 -10.54
CA VAL A 90 4.36 14.98 -11.85
C VAL A 90 3.07 15.17 -12.64
N TYR A 91 1.92 15.16 -11.98
CA TYR A 91 0.59 15.26 -12.60
C TYR A 91 -0.25 16.36 -11.93
N PRO A 92 -0.34 17.57 -12.52
CA PRO A 92 -1.01 18.72 -11.90
C PRO A 92 -2.46 18.49 -11.49
N ASP A 93 -3.23 17.71 -12.26
CA ASP A 93 -4.64 17.41 -11.96
C ASP A 93 -4.83 16.72 -10.60
N TRP A 94 -3.85 15.89 -10.19
CA TRP A 94 -3.88 15.21 -8.90
C TRP A 94 -3.53 16.13 -7.72
N ARG A 95 -2.79 17.22 -7.97
CA ARG A 95 -2.53 18.24 -6.95
C ARG A 95 -3.83 18.93 -6.54
N GLU A 96 -4.66 19.28 -7.51
CA GLU A 96 -5.95 19.93 -7.25
C GLU A 96 -6.87 19.03 -6.42
N ILE A 97 -6.86 17.72 -6.68
CA ILE A 97 -7.62 16.74 -5.88
C ILE A 97 -7.09 16.70 -4.44
N GLY A 98 -5.78 16.65 -4.25
CA GLY A 98 -5.15 16.62 -2.93
C GLY A 98 -5.37 17.88 -2.09
N GLU A 99 -5.46 19.05 -2.72
CA GLU A 99 -5.73 20.33 -2.05
C GLU A 99 -7.19 20.47 -1.59
N ARG A 100 -8.11 19.69 -2.16
CA ARG A 100 -9.55 19.75 -1.91
C ARG A 100 -10.05 18.70 -0.91
N LEU A 101 -9.23 17.70 -0.60
CA LEU A 101 -9.41 16.70 0.46
C LEU A 101 -8.95 17.26 1.81
#